data_AF-A0A925JXZ4-F1
#
_entry.id   AF-A0A925JXZ4-F1
#
_cell.length_a   1.000
_cell.length_b   1.000
_cell.length_c   1.000
_cell.angle_alpha   90.00
_cell.angle_beta   90.00
_cell.angle_gamma   90.00
#
_symmetry.space_group_name_H-M   'P 1'
#
loop_
_entity.id
_entity.type
_entity.pdbx_description
1 polymer ?
#
loop_
_entity_poly.entity_id
_entity_poly.type
_entity_poly.pdbx_seq_one_letter_code
_entity_poly.pdbx_strand_id
1 'polypeptide(L)'
;ASGEFYVDPTLQGRLIKFAQRRFAGETARHEELSEQQVEVLRRYALGFSIKEIASRLNISPKTVETHKARAEEKLGLRSRADIIQFALHQNWLQGGE
;
A
#
# COMPACT_ATOMS: atom_id res chain seq x y z
N ALA A 1 -4.95 23.21 16.64
CA ALA A 1 -3.80 22.82 17.48
C ALA A 1 -2.99 21.80 16.69
N SER A 2 -1.86 22.21 16.11
CA SER A 2 -0.98 21.31 15.36
C SER A 2 -0.13 20.54 16.35
N GLY A 3 -0.32 19.22 16.42
CA GLY A 3 0.44 18.32 17.29
C GLY A 3 1.83 18.10 16.73
N GLU A 4 2.69 19.10 16.80
CA GLU A 4 4.13 18.91 16.58
C GLU A 4 4.72 18.24 17.81
N PHE A 5 4.84 16.91 17.72
CA PHE A 5 5.55 16.11 18.72
C PHE A 5 7.03 16.45 18.63
N TYR A 6 7.55 17.17 19.62
CA TYR A 6 8.98 17.48 19.73
C TYR A 6 9.73 16.20 20.13
N VAL A 7 10.36 15.58 19.13
CA VAL A 7 11.19 14.39 19.31
C VAL A 7 12.60 14.83 19.64
N ASP A 8 13.14 14.37 20.76
CA ASP A 8 14.53 14.60 21.16
C ASP A 8 15.50 14.26 20.00
N PRO A 9 16.51 15.09 19.68
CA PRO A 9 17.37 14.91 18.50
C PRO A 9 18.11 13.56 18.49
N THR A 10 18.39 12.96 19.65
CA THR A 10 18.98 11.62 19.71
C THR A 10 17.97 10.52 19.38
N LEU A 11 16.70 10.74 19.70
CA LEU A 11 15.58 9.88 19.35
C LEU A 11 15.19 10.06 17.88
N GLN A 12 15.34 11.26 17.32
CA GLN A 12 15.04 11.60 15.93
C GLN A 12 15.89 10.77 14.95
N GLY A 13 17.21 10.69 15.17
CA GLY A 13 18.09 9.88 14.33
C GLY A 13 17.78 8.38 14.37
N ARG A 14 17.36 7.87 15.54
CA ARG A 14 16.91 6.49 15.71
C ARG A 14 15.57 6.23 15.03
N LEU A 15 14.62 7.15 15.14
CA LEU A 15 13.32 7.07 14.49
C LEU A 15 13.45 7.07 12.97
N ILE A 16 14.30 7.94 12.42
CA ILE A 16 14.56 7.96 10.98
C ILE A 16 15.20 6.64 10.52
N LYS A 17 16.18 6.10 11.24
CA LYS A 17 16.76 4.77 10.90
C LYS A 17 15.75 3.64 11.01
N PHE A 18 14.84 3.69 11.99
CA PHE A 18 13.82 2.66 12.20
C PHE A 18 12.78 2.70 11.07
N ALA A 19 12.32 3.90 10.73
CA ALA A 19 11.51 4.18 9.55
C ALA A 19 12.21 3.64 8.29
N GLN A 20 13.43 4.08 8.00
CA GLN A 20 14.17 3.67 6.80
C GLN A 20 14.33 2.15 6.68
N ARG A 21 14.62 1.42 7.76
CA ARG A 21 14.69 -0.06 7.71
C ARG A 21 13.33 -0.72 7.45
N ARG A 22 12.27 -0.23 8.11
CA ARG A 22 10.91 -0.75 7.94
C ARG A 22 10.41 -0.50 6.52
N PHE A 23 10.77 0.63 5.93
CA PHE A 23 10.28 1.08 4.63
C PHE A 23 11.14 0.60 3.45
N ALA A 24 12.46 0.43 3.60
CA ALA A 24 13.31 -0.09 2.52
C ALA A 24 12.90 -1.51 2.06
N GLY A 25 12.44 -2.36 2.99
CA GLY A 25 11.89 -3.68 2.64
C GLY A 25 10.53 -3.61 1.96
N GLU A 26 9.82 -2.49 2.07
CA GLU A 26 8.49 -2.28 1.52
C GLU A 26 8.57 -1.72 0.08
N THR A 27 9.59 -0.92 -0.22
CA THR A 27 9.93 -0.47 -1.59
C THR A 27 10.42 -1.63 -2.46
N ALA A 28 11.29 -2.51 -1.95
CA ALA A 28 11.74 -3.69 -2.69
C ALA A 28 10.59 -4.67 -3.02
N ARG A 29 9.62 -4.81 -2.11
CA ARG A 29 8.42 -5.64 -2.34
C ARG A 29 7.46 -5.05 -3.38
N HIS A 30 7.48 -3.73 -3.59
CA HIS A 30 6.73 -3.09 -4.66
C HIS A 30 7.23 -3.49 -6.05
N GLU A 31 8.55 -3.63 -6.23
CA GLU A 31 9.18 -4.01 -7.49
C GLU A 31 8.83 -5.46 -7.92
N GLU A 32 8.33 -6.28 -6.99
CA GLU A 32 7.92 -7.67 -7.27
C GLU A 32 6.46 -7.81 -7.73
N LEU A 33 5.67 -6.72 -7.72
CA LEU A 33 4.29 -6.73 -8.15
C LEU A 33 4.17 -6.56 -9.67
N SER A 34 3.27 -7.33 -10.27
CA SER A 34 2.86 -7.08 -11.65
C SER A 34 1.92 -5.86 -11.72
N GLU A 35 1.92 -5.15 -12.84
CA GLU A 35 1.06 -3.98 -13.09
C GLU A 35 -0.42 -4.24 -12.76
N GLN A 36 -0.92 -5.44 -13.07
CA GLN A 36 -2.30 -5.83 -12.74
C GLN A 36 -2.55 -5.96 -11.23
N GLN A 37 -1.56 -6.39 -10.46
CA GLN A 37 -1.66 -6.50 -9.00
C GLN A 37 -1.63 -5.12 -8.35
N VAL A 38 -0.78 -4.22 -8.86
CA VAL A 38 -0.72 -2.81 -8.46
C VAL A 38 -2.05 -2.13 -8.71
N GLU A 39 -2.63 -2.27 -9.90
CA GLU A 39 -3.90 -1.66 -10.26
C GLU A 39 -5.06 -2.16 -9.37
N VAL A 40 -5.13 -3.46 -9.09
CA VAL A 40 -6.13 -4.03 -8.17
C VAL A 40 -5.95 -3.49 -6.75
N LEU A 41 -4.73 -3.51 -6.20
CA LEU A 41 -4.47 -2.99 -4.86
C LEU A 41 -4.74 -1.49 -4.74
N ARG A 42 -4.36 -0.71 -5.78
CA ARG A 42 -4.61 0.74 -5.83
C ARG A 42 -6.10 1.04 -5.74
N ARG A 43 -6.92 0.37 -6.55
CA ARG A 43 -8.38 0.58 -6.49
C ARG A 43 -8.99 0.07 -5.18
N TYR A 44 -8.46 -1.01 -4.64
CA TYR A 44 -8.88 -1.50 -3.33
C TYR A 44 -8.54 -0.50 -2.20
N ALA A 45 -7.36 0.12 -2.25
CA ALA A 45 -6.93 1.16 -1.32
C ALA A 45 -7.78 2.44 -1.44
N LEU A 46 -8.22 2.78 -2.67
CA LEU A 46 -9.16 3.87 -2.93
C LEU A 46 -10.59 3.59 -2.43
N GLY A 47 -10.87 2.37 -1.95
CA GLY A 47 -12.16 1.99 -1.37
C GLY A 47 -13.15 1.37 -2.36
N PHE A 48 -12.74 1.03 -3.57
CA PHE A 48 -13.61 0.33 -4.52
C PHE A 48 -13.88 -1.11 -4.08
N SER A 49 -15.12 -1.56 -4.30
CA SER A 49 -15.52 -2.94 -4.04
C SER A 49 -14.90 -3.88 -5.07
N ILE A 50 -14.69 -5.16 -4.72
CA ILE A 50 -14.15 -6.18 -5.64
C ILE A 50 -14.95 -6.25 -6.95
N LYS A 51 -16.28 -6.09 -6.88
CA LYS A 51 -17.16 -6.06 -8.06
C LYS A 51 -16.92 -4.83 -8.95
N GLU A 52 -16.66 -3.67 -8.37
CA GLU A 52 -16.38 -2.45 -9.12
C GLU A 52 -15.01 -2.50 -9.79
N ILE A 53 -14.01 -3.04 -9.08
CA ILE A 53 -12.67 -3.28 -9.61
C ILE A 53 -12.74 -4.27 -10.78
N ALA A 54 -13.50 -5.37 -10.62
CA ALA A 54 -13.75 -6.36 -11.67
C ALA A 54 -14.37 -5.72 -12.93
N SER A 55 -15.42 -4.92 -12.76
CA SER A 55 -16.07 -4.20 -13.87
C SER A 55 -15.11 -3.24 -14.58
N ARG A 56 -14.27 -2.53 -13.84
CA ARG A 56 -13.34 -1.53 -14.40
C ARG A 56 -12.14 -2.14 -15.10
N LEU A 57 -11.68 -3.30 -14.63
CA LEU A 57 -10.56 -4.02 -15.23
C LEU A 57 -11.03 -5.05 -16.26
N ASN A 58 -12.34 -5.17 -16.48
CA ASN A 58 -12.95 -6.14 -17.41
C ASN A 58 -12.53 -7.59 -17.11
N ILE A 59 -12.39 -7.94 -15.82
CA ILE A 59 -12.00 -9.27 -15.36
C ILE A 59 -13.01 -9.80 -14.35
N SER A 60 -13.04 -11.12 -14.16
CA SER A 60 -13.93 -11.76 -13.19
C SER A 60 -13.59 -11.34 -11.75
N PRO A 61 -14.59 -11.18 -10.86
CA PRO A 61 -14.36 -10.83 -9.45
C PRO A 61 -13.49 -11.86 -8.73
N LYS A 62 -13.57 -13.13 -9.11
CA LYS A 62 -12.70 -14.21 -8.62
C LYS A 62 -11.23 -13.99 -8.99
N THR A 63 -10.96 -13.41 -10.17
CA THR A 63 -9.61 -13.07 -10.63
C THR A 63 -9.07 -11.89 -9.82
N VAL A 64 -9.89 -10.86 -9.56
CA VAL A 64 -9.52 -9.73 -8.69
C VAL A 64 -9.13 -10.22 -7.29
N GLU A 65 -9.93 -11.12 -6.71
CA GLU A 65 -9.67 -11.71 -5.40
C GLU A 65 -8.35 -12.49 -5.38
N THR A 66 -8.06 -13.23 -6.45
CA THR A 66 -6.78 -13.95 -6.63
C THR A 66 -5.60 -12.99 -6.76
N HIS A 67 -5.72 -11.92 -7.55
CA HIS A 67 -4.67 -10.91 -7.68
C HIS A 67 -4.42 -10.20 -6.35
N LYS A 68 -5.48 -9.84 -5.62
CA LYS A 68 -5.40 -9.26 -4.28
C LYS A 68 -4.65 -10.19 -3.33
N ALA A 69 -5.07 -11.46 -3.23
CA ALA A 69 -4.43 -12.43 -2.33
C ALA A 69 -2.95 -12.62 -2.64
N ARG A 70 -2.58 -12.75 -3.92
CA ARG A 70 -1.17 -12.84 -4.34
C ARG A 70 -0.38 -11.57 -4.03
N ALA A 71 -1.01 -10.41 -4.15
CA ALA A 71 -0.36 -9.14 -3.85
C ALA A 71 -0.17 -8.96 -2.33
N GLU A 72 -1.17 -9.33 -1.53
CA GLU A 72 -1.08 -9.39 -0.06
C GLU A 72 0.03 -10.35 0.41
N GLU A 73 0.13 -11.54 -0.19
CA GLU A 73 1.18 -12.51 0.13
C GLU A 73 2.57 -11.99 -0.22
N LYS A 74 2.75 -11.43 -1.43
CA LYS A 74 4.03 -10.84 -1.86
C LYS A 74 4.47 -9.65 -1.00
N LEU A 75 3.53 -8.77 -0.66
CA LEU A 75 3.81 -7.60 0.15
C LEU A 75 3.88 -7.92 1.66
N GLY A 76 3.37 -9.08 2.08
CA GLY A 76 3.23 -9.46 3.48
C GLY A 76 2.14 -8.67 4.21
N LEU A 77 1.15 -8.14 3.48
CA LEU A 77 0.05 -7.36 4.04
C LEU A 77 -1.06 -8.30 4.48
N ARG A 78 -1.57 -8.10 5.69
CA ARG A 78 -2.64 -8.95 6.27
C ARG A 78 -3.92 -8.20 6.56
N SER A 79 -3.87 -6.88 6.61
CA SER A 79 -5.03 -6.05 6.88
C SER A 79 -5.26 -5.02 5.78
N ARG A 80 -6.52 -4.60 5.65
CA ARG A 80 -6.90 -3.46 4.82
C ARG A 80 -6.13 -2.20 5.21
N ALA A 81 -5.84 -2.03 6.49
CA ALA A 81 -5.04 -0.90 6.98
C ALA A 81 -3.59 -0.94 6.46
N ASP A 82 -2.97 -2.12 6.40
CA ASP A 82 -1.63 -2.29 5.81
C ASP A 82 -1.64 -1.95 4.32
N ILE A 83 -2.68 -2.35 3.58
CA ILE A 83 -2.83 -1.99 2.16
C ILE A 83 -2.97 -0.48 1.97
N ILE A 84 -3.77 0.19 2.81
CA ILE A 84 -3.93 1.64 2.75
C ILE A 84 -2.62 2.35 3.10
N GLN A 85 -1.92 1.91 4.15
CA GLN A 85 -0.62 2.45 4.54
C GLN A 85 0.42 2.27 3.43
N PHE A 86 0.44 1.09 2.80
CA PHE A 86 1.29 0.80 1.66
C PHE A 86 0.96 1.71 0.46
N ALA A 87 -0.33 1.88 0.13
CA ALA A 87 -0.79 2.76 -0.95
C ALA A 87 -0.47 4.24 -0.69
N LEU A 88 -0.53 4.69 0.58
CA LEU A 88 -0.08 6.03 0.99
C LEU A 88 1.43 6.19 0.76
N HIS A 89 2.21 5.18 1.14
CA HIS A 89 3.67 5.20 0.99
C HIS A 89 4.11 5.21 -0.48
N GLN A 90 3.43 4.44 -1.32
CA GLN A 90 3.66 4.42 -2.77
C GLN A 90 3.04 5.62 -3.50
N ASN A 91 2.50 6.60 -2.76
CA ASN A 91 1.88 7.80 -3.30
C ASN A 91 0.67 7.56 -4.21
N TRP A 92 0.07 6.36 -4.16
CA TRP A 92 -1.06 5.99 -5.02
C TRP A 92 -2.34 6.76 -4.70
N LEU A 93 -2.46 7.20 -3.44
CA LEU A 93 -3.58 8.00 -2.92
C LEU A 93 -3.34 9.51 -3.03
N GLN A 94 -2.16 9.96 -3.47
CA GLN A 94 -1.86 11.39 -3.70
C GLN A 94 -2.12 11.82 -5.15
N GLY A 95 -2.99 11.11 -5.88
CA GLY A 95 -3.44 11.50 -7.21
C GLY A 95 -4.72 12.34 -7.14
N GLY A 96 -4.57 13.60 -6.73
CA GLY A 96 -5.52 14.67 -7.01
C GLY A 96 -4.80 15.73 -7.84
N GLU A 97 -4.72 15.51 -9.15
CA GLU A 97 -4.54 16.56 -10.15
C GLU A 97 -5.83 16.71 -10.95
#